data_AF-A0A956SDD5-F1
#
_entry.id   AF-A0A956SDD5-F1
#
_cell.length_a   1.000
_cell.length_b   1.000
_cell.length_c   1.000
_cell.angle_alpha   90.00
_cell.angle_beta   90.00
_cell.angle_gamma   90.00
#
_symmetry.space_group_name_H-M   'P 1'
#
loop_
_entity.id
_entity.type
_entity.pdbx_description
1 polymer ?
#
loop_
_entity_poly.entity_id
_entity_poly.type
_entity_poly.pdbx_seq_one_letter_code
_entity_poly.pdbx_strand_id
1 'polypeptide(L)' 'MKKRASGKPTTSKVHEMRPEYDFSDGIRGKHADPYAEGTNVVVLDPDVAAVFPDSESVNEALRALLPIISRQRRSPRKK' A
#
# COMPACT_ATOMS: atom_id res chain seq x y z
N MET A 1 -33.68 -53.31 0.34
CA MET A 1 -34.06 -51.87 0.38
C MET A 1 -33.29 -51.21 1.52
N LYS A 2 -32.39 -50.24 1.23
CA LYS A 2 -32.55 -48.76 1.45
C LYS A 2 -32.84 -48.43 2.95
N LYS A 3 -32.07 -47.61 3.69
CA LYS A 3 -31.22 -46.46 3.33
C LYS A 3 -30.12 -46.23 4.39
N ARG A 4 -28.96 -45.74 3.96
CA ARG A 4 -27.99 -45.04 4.82
C ARG A 4 -28.51 -43.62 5.08
N ALA A 5 -28.66 -43.23 6.34
CA ALA A 5 -28.93 -41.85 6.71
C ALA A 5 -27.61 -41.08 6.72
N SER A 6 -27.46 -40.19 5.74
CA SER A 6 -26.37 -39.22 5.65
C SER A 6 -26.62 -38.09 6.66
N GLY A 7 -25.88 -38.06 7.77
CA GLY A 7 -25.72 -36.84 8.55
C GLY A 7 -24.84 -35.87 7.78
N LYS A 8 -25.43 -34.85 7.14
CA LYS A 8 -24.65 -33.72 6.59
C LYS A 8 -24.26 -32.78 7.74
N PRO A 9 -22.99 -32.38 7.87
CA PRO A 9 -22.58 -31.40 8.86
C PRO A 9 -23.10 -30.02 8.46
N THR A 10 -23.46 -29.27 9.50
CA THR A 10 -23.96 -27.90 9.54
C THR A 10 -22.86 -26.87 9.25
N THR A 11 -23.00 -25.97 8.28
CA THR A 11 -22.27 -24.67 8.30
C THR A 11 -22.92 -23.60 7.41
N SER A 12 -23.25 -22.46 8.06
CA SER A 12 -23.24 -21.07 7.55
C SER A 12 -23.90 -20.72 6.21
N LYS A 13 -25.12 -20.19 6.29
CA LYS A 13 -25.84 -19.45 5.24
C LYS A 13 -25.30 -18.02 4.97
N VAL A 14 -24.01 -17.76 5.19
CA VAL A 14 -23.46 -16.38 5.31
C VAL A 14 -22.39 -16.04 4.25
N HIS A 15 -22.07 -16.93 3.31
CA HIS A 15 -21.00 -16.67 2.32
C HIS A 15 -21.45 -16.91 0.88
N GLU A 16 -22.61 -16.38 0.49
CA GLU A 16 -22.96 -16.32 -0.93
C GLU A 16 -22.42 -15.01 -1.51
N MET A 17 -21.51 -15.13 -2.48
CA MET A 17 -20.94 -13.98 -3.20
C MET A 17 -22.04 -13.29 -4.00
N ARG A 18 -21.96 -11.96 -4.12
CA ARG A 18 -22.95 -11.23 -4.91
C ARG A 18 -22.88 -11.62 -6.39
N PRO A 19 -24.02 -11.65 -7.13
CA PRO A 19 -24.05 -12.04 -8.54
C PRO A 19 -23.17 -11.18 -9.45
N GLU A 20 -22.90 -9.94 -9.07
CA GLU A 20 -22.06 -9.00 -9.84
C GLU A 20 -20.56 -9.31 -9.75
N TYR A 21 -20.16 -10.20 -8.83
CA TYR A 21 -18.76 -10.54 -8.64
C TYR A 21 -18.38 -11.81 -9.41
N ASP A 22 -17.68 -11.63 -10.54
CA ASP A 22 -16.97 -12.70 -11.23
C ASP A 22 -15.47 -12.64 -10.90
N PHE A 23 -14.99 -13.64 -10.15
CA PHE A 23 -13.58 -13.81 -9.81
C PHE A 23 -12.92 -14.97 -10.58
N SER A 24 -13.57 -15.51 -11.61
CA SER A 24 -13.03 -16.62 -12.42
C SER A 24 -11.69 -16.28 -13.09
N ASP A 25 -11.48 -15.02 -13.46
CA ASP A 25 -10.25 -14.49 -14.04
C ASP A 25 -9.21 -14.02 -12.98
N GLY A 26 -9.36 -14.44 -11.72
CA GLY A 26 -8.47 -14.04 -10.63
C GLY A 26 -7.04 -14.56 -10.79
N ILE A 27 -6.07 -13.66 -11.05
CA ILE A 27 -4.63 -14.00 -11.09
C ILE A 27 -4.00 -13.83 -9.70
N ARG A 28 -3.41 -14.91 -9.16
CA ARG A 28 -2.65 -14.87 -7.90
C ARG A 28 -1.42 -13.97 -8.06
N GLY A 29 -1.26 -13.03 -7.15
CA GLY A 29 -0.07 -12.17 -7.13
C GLY A 29 -0.02 -11.11 -8.24
N LYS A 30 -1.15 -10.77 -8.89
CA LYS A 30 -1.21 -9.73 -9.96
C LYS A 30 -0.54 -8.40 -9.61
N HIS A 31 -0.47 -8.08 -8.31
CA HIS A 31 0.11 -6.86 -7.76
C HIS A 31 1.26 -7.14 -6.78
N ALA A 32 1.76 -8.39 -6.72
CA ALA A 32 2.82 -8.78 -5.79
C ALA A 32 4.16 -8.13 -6.14
N ASP A 33 4.54 -8.13 -7.42
CA ASP A 33 5.82 -7.55 -7.85
C ASP A 33 5.84 -6.01 -7.69
N PRO A 34 4.83 -5.24 -8.15
CA PRO A 34 4.77 -3.79 -7.89
C PRO A 34 4.72 -3.43 -6.40
N TYR A 35 4.18 -4.33 -5.55
CA TYR A 35 4.18 -4.14 -4.10
C TYR A 35 5.56 -4.45 -3.48
N ALA A 36 6.26 -5.46 -4.00
CA ALA A 36 7.60 -5.86 -3.55
C ALA A 36 8.69 -4.85 -3.95
N GLU A 37 8.50 -4.12 -5.05
CA GLU A 37 9.33 -2.96 -5.40
C GLU A 37 9.29 -1.84 -4.34
N GLY A 38 8.29 -1.90 -3.45
CA GLY A 38 8.13 -0.98 -2.34
C GLY A 38 7.63 0.37 -2.85
N THR A 39 6.39 0.70 -2.55
CA THR A 39 6.01 2.12 -2.57
C THR A 39 6.76 2.79 -1.42
N ASN A 40 7.70 3.67 -1.73
CA ASN A 40 8.40 4.47 -0.73
C ASN A 40 7.43 5.54 -0.18
N VAL A 41 6.41 5.09 0.55
CA VAL A 41 5.35 5.93 1.12
C VAL A 41 5.93 6.62 2.34
N VAL A 42 6.15 7.92 2.22
CA VAL A 42 6.56 8.78 3.33
C VAL A 42 5.33 9.53 3.80
N VAL A 43 4.96 9.34 5.06
CA VAL A 43 3.88 10.10 5.70
C VAL A 43 4.48 11.40 6.21
N LEU A 44 3.91 12.52 5.76
CA LEU A 44 4.24 13.85 6.27
C LEU A 44 3.45 14.14 7.54
N ASP A 45 4.02 14.95 8.43
CA ASP A 45 3.26 15.47 9.56
C ASP A 45 2.08 16.35 9.07
N PRO A 46 0.95 16.41 9.79
CA PRO A 46 -0.27 17.07 9.32
C PRO A 46 -0.08 18.56 8.99
N ASP A 47 0.76 19.25 9.73
CA ASP A 47 1.10 20.65 9.52
C ASP A 47 1.90 20.85 8.23
N VAL A 48 2.85 19.96 7.93
CA VAL A 48 3.61 19.98 6.68
C VAL A 48 2.70 19.63 5.50
N ALA A 49 1.86 18.61 5.64
CA ALA A 49 0.90 18.21 4.61
C ALA A 49 -0.11 19.32 4.29
N ALA A 50 -0.47 20.16 5.27
CA ALA A 50 -1.37 21.30 5.04
C ALA A 50 -0.76 22.41 4.16
N VAL A 51 0.58 22.47 4.06
CA VAL A 51 1.29 23.48 3.27
C VAL A 51 1.45 23.05 1.80
N PHE A 52 1.53 21.75 1.53
CA PHE A 52 1.80 21.23 0.19
C PHE A 52 0.55 20.58 -0.44
N PRO A 53 0.11 21.03 -1.63
CA PRO A 53 -1.08 20.47 -2.28
C PRO A 53 -0.87 19.05 -2.84
N ASP A 54 0.36 18.67 -3.16
CA ASP A 54 0.69 17.37 -3.79
C ASP A 54 2.15 16.96 -3.56
N SER A 55 2.49 15.74 -4.00
CA SER A 55 3.86 15.21 -3.90
C SER A 55 4.86 15.91 -4.82
N GLU A 56 4.42 16.55 -5.91
CA GLU A 56 5.32 17.22 -6.85
C GLU A 56 5.93 18.46 -6.20
N SER A 57 5.08 19.29 -5.59
CA SER A 57 5.49 20.49 -4.84
C SER A 57 6.41 20.17 -3.65
N VAL A 58 6.16 19.08 -2.92
CA VAL A 58 7.07 18.60 -1.85
C VAL A 58 8.44 18.25 -2.43
N ASN A 59 8.47 17.48 -3.52
CA ASN A 59 9.71 17.01 -4.12
C ASN A 59 10.53 18.17 -4.72
N GLU A 60 9.88 19.16 -5.31
CA GLU A 60 10.54 20.37 -5.81
C GLU A 60 11.22 21.14 -4.67
N ALA A 61 10.50 21.38 -3.57
CA ALA A 61 11.04 22.06 -2.40
C ALA A 61 12.25 21.31 -1.80
N LEU A 62 12.16 19.99 -1.65
CA LEU A 62 13.25 19.17 -1.15
C LEU A 62 14.46 19.20 -2.08
N ARG A 63 14.26 19.16 -3.41
CA ARG A 63 15.35 19.26 -4.40
C ARG A 63 16.07 20.61 -4.32
N ALA A 64 15.33 21.70 -4.14
CA ALA A 64 15.91 23.03 -3.96
C ALA A 64 16.79 23.12 -2.70
N LEU A 65 16.51 22.33 -1.66
CA LEU A 65 17.30 22.28 -0.42
C LEU A 65 18.54 21.38 -0.51
N LEU A 66 18.62 20.43 -1.45
CA LEU A 66 19.74 19.49 -1.57
C LEU A 66 21.12 20.16 -1.65
N PRO A 67 21.34 21.26 -2.42
CA PRO A 67 22.64 21.91 -2.49
C PRO A 67 23.10 22.45 -1.13
N ILE A 68 22.18 22.99 -0.33
CA ILE A 68 22.46 23.55 0.99
C ILE A 68 22.84 22.44 1.96
N ILE A 69 22.04 21.38 2.00
CA ILE A 69 22.26 20.21 2.85
C ILE A 69 23.59 19.52 2.50
N SER A 70 23.89 19.38 1.20
CA SER A 70 25.15 18.74 0.75
C SER A 70 26.38 19.57 1.12
N ARG A 71 26.28 20.91 1.08
CA ARG A 71 27.34 21.83 1.53
C ARG A 71 27.59 21.68 3.03
N GLN A 72 26.53 21.58 3.83
CA GLN A 72 26.63 21.42 5.29
C GLN A 72 27.27 20.09 5.67
N ARG A 73 26.92 18.99 4.98
CA ARG A 73 27.53 17.66 5.18
C ARG A 73 29.02 17.61 4.84
N ARG A 74 29.49 18.50 3.95
CA ARG A 74 30.91 18.60 3.57
C ARG A 74 31.75 19.48 4.49
N SER A 75 31.13 20.23 5.40
CA SER A 75 31.87 20.99 6.41
C SER A 75 32.42 20.03 7.46
N PRO A 76 33.74 19.93 7.68
CA PRO A 76 34.27 19.10 8.74
C PRO A 76 33.73 19.66 10.06
N ARG A 77 32.96 18.84 10.78
CA ARG A 77 32.56 19.12 12.16
C ARG A 77 33.85 19.46 12.93
N LYS A 78 34.05 20.73 13.31
CA LYS A 78 35.13 21.09 14.22
C LYS A 78 34.89 20.32 15.53
N LYS A 79 35.82 19.42 15.86
CA LYS A 79 35.99 18.87 17.21
C LYS A 79 36.39 19.98 18.16
#